data_AF-A0A6P3Y5Y9-F1
#
_entry.id   AF-A0A6P3Y5Y9-F1
#
_cell.length_a   1.000
_cell.length_b   1.000
_cell.length_c   1.000
_cell.angle_alpha   90.00
_cell.angle_beta   90.00
_cell.angle_gamma   90.00
#
_symmetry.space_group_name_H-M   'P 1'
#
loop_
_entity.id
_entity.type
_entity.pdbx_description
1 polymer ?
#
loop_
_entity_poly.entity_id
_entity_poly.type
_entity_poly.pdbx_seq_one_letter_code
_entity_poly.pdbx_strand_id
1 'polypeptide(L)'
;MDPSHFFFNEAISTGLMIYEEYLWTRGLMKGMIWVADVTGITTGHVGRINLPILKKLIYYVQDALPIRLKGIHIINTSPIVEVIYNMVKPFISAEFINLVEKAFSTF
;
A
#
# COMPACT_ATOMS: atom_id res chain seq x y z
N MET A 1 3.49 15.59 -4.95
CA MET A 1 2.48 15.64 -6.03
C MET A 1 1.45 16.70 -5.64
N ASP A 2 0.86 17.43 -6.59
CA ASP A 2 -0.30 18.28 -6.27
C ASP A 2 -1.51 17.36 -6.03
N PRO A 3 -2.24 17.49 -4.90
CA PRO A 3 -3.47 16.75 -4.68
C PRO A 3 -4.43 16.80 -5.86
N SER A 4 -4.49 17.92 -6.59
CA SER A 4 -5.39 18.10 -7.75
C SER A 4 -5.18 17.07 -8.87
N HIS A 5 -3.96 16.55 -8.99
CA HIS A 5 -3.54 15.54 -9.96
C HIS A 5 -3.38 14.15 -9.34
N PHE A 6 -3.82 13.96 -8.09
CA PHE A 6 -3.81 12.66 -7.43
C PHE A 6 -5.11 11.91 -7.74
N PHE A 7 -4.96 10.84 -8.52
CA PHE A 7 -6.02 9.95 -8.97
C PHE A 7 -5.83 8.58 -8.33
N PHE A 8 -6.45 8.35 -7.17
CA PHE A 8 -6.16 7.19 -6.32
C PHE A 8 -6.46 5.86 -7.01
N ASN A 9 -7.60 5.75 -7.70
CA ASN A 9 -8.01 4.49 -8.32
C ASN A 9 -7.05 4.09 -9.44
N GLU A 10 -6.68 5.08 -10.25
CA GLU A 10 -5.78 4.97 -11.38
C GLU A 10 -4.37 4.58 -10.90
N ALA A 11 -3.91 5.17 -9.79
CA ALA A 11 -2.65 4.79 -9.16
C ALA A 11 -2.66 3.31 -8.70
N ILE A 12 -3.74 2.85 -8.08
CA ILE A 12 -3.89 1.44 -7.68
C ILE A 12 -3.95 0.51 -8.90
N SER A 13 -4.77 0.83 -9.90
CA SER A 13 -4.87 0.04 -11.14
C SER A 13 -3.52 -0.06 -11.84
N THR A 14 -2.79 1.05 -11.96
CA THR A 14 -1.45 1.07 -12.56
C THR A 14 -0.47 0.20 -11.77
N GLY A 15 -0.47 0.30 -10.44
CA GLY A 15 0.40 -0.53 -9.58
C GLY A 15 0.12 -2.03 -9.73
N LEU A 16 -1.16 -2.42 -9.78
CA LEU A 16 -1.56 -3.81 -9.99
C LEU A 16 -1.21 -4.31 -11.39
N MET A 17 -1.39 -3.48 -12.43
CA MET A 17 -1.01 -3.84 -13.80
C MET A 17 0.50 -4.08 -13.94
N ILE A 18 1.33 -3.24 -13.32
CA ILE A 18 2.79 -3.43 -13.29
C ILE A 18 3.14 -4.75 -12.59
N TYR A 19 2.48 -5.03 -11.47
CA TYR A 19 2.67 -6.28 -10.74
C TYR A 19 2.27 -7.51 -11.57
N GLU A 20 1.10 -7.48 -12.22
CA GLU A 20 0.60 -8.56 -13.08
C GLU A 20 1.51 -8.78 -14.29
N GLU A 21 1.99 -7.72 -14.93
CA GLU A 21 2.97 -7.81 -16.03
C GLU A 21 4.25 -8.49 -15.54
N TYR A 22 4.76 -8.10 -14.37
CA TYR A 22 5.95 -8.71 -13.80
C TYR A 22 5.74 -10.21 -13.55
N LEU A 23 4.60 -10.60 -12.98
CA LEU A 23 4.25 -12.00 -12.77
C LEU A 23 4.21 -12.77 -14.10
N TRP A 24 3.65 -12.15 -15.12
CA TRP A 24 3.51 -12.76 -16.45
C TRP A 24 4.87 -12.95 -17.12
N THR A 25 5.77 -11.97 -17.05
CA THR A 25 7.05 -12.01 -17.77
C THR A 25 8.18 -12.66 -16.99
N ARG A 26 8.12 -12.67 -15.65
CA ARG A 26 9.19 -13.19 -14.77
C ARG A 26 8.78 -14.38 -13.93
N GLY A 27 7.49 -14.70 -13.86
CA GLY A 27 6.95 -15.79 -13.03
C GLY A 27 6.89 -15.45 -11.54
N LEU A 28 6.58 -16.46 -10.72
CA LEU A 28 6.43 -16.31 -9.27
C LEU A 28 7.79 -16.13 -8.58
N MET A 29 7.89 -15.10 -7.73
CA MET A 29 9.04 -14.89 -6.85
C MET A 29 8.91 -15.64 -5.53
N LYS A 30 10.03 -15.90 -4.85
CA LYS A 30 10.07 -16.50 -3.49
C LYS A 30 9.47 -15.61 -2.40
N GLY A 31 9.27 -14.33 -2.69
CA GLY A 31 8.63 -13.36 -1.82
C GLY A 31 8.74 -11.94 -2.38
N MET A 32 7.97 -11.01 -1.81
CA MET A 32 7.93 -9.61 -2.22
C MET A 32 8.05 -8.68 -1.02
N ILE A 33 8.78 -7.58 -1.17
CA ILE A 33 8.80 -6.46 -0.22
C ILE A 33 8.21 -5.26 -0.94
N TRP A 34 7.22 -4.61 -0.34
CA TRP A 34 6.64 -3.39 -0.90
C TRP A 34 7.23 -2.17 -0.21
N VAL A 35 7.76 -1.23 -0.98
CA VAL A 35 8.23 0.07 -0.48
C VAL A 35 7.33 1.17 -1.01
N ALA A 36 6.80 2.00 -0.11
CA ALA A 36 5.98 3.16 -0.42
C ALA A 36 6.72 4.43 0.02
N ASP A 37 7.15 5.23 -0.95
CA ASP A 37 7.66 6.58 -0.70
C ASP A 37 6.47 7.55 -0.61
N VAL A 38 6.28 8.15 0.57
CA VAL A 38 5.17 9.08 0.83
C VAL A 38 5.64 10.53 0.89
N THR A 39 6.80 10.84 0.31
CA THR A 39 7.31 12.21 0.20
C THR A 39 6.25 13.13 -0.41
N GLY A 40 5.88 14.18 0.35
CA GLY A 40 4.95 15.21 -0.13
C GLY A 40 3.47 14.80 -0.13
N ILE A 41 3.10 13.70 0.54
CA ILE A 41 1.69 13.41 0.85
C ILE A 41 1.15 14.45 1.82
N THR A 42 -0.07 14.93 1.56
CA THR A 42 -0.78 15.97 2.32
C THR A 42 -2.19 15.51 2.66
N THR A 43 -2.89 16.23 3.55
CA THR A 43 -4.29 15.95 3.89
C THR A 43 -5.23 16.05 2.68
N GLY A 44 -4.89 16.90 1.69
CA GLY A 44 -5.59 16.96 0.41
C GLY A 44 -5.53 15.66 -0.39
N HIS A 45 -4.44 14.90 -0.29
CA HIS A 45 -4.35 13.56 -0.88
C HIS A 45 -5.21 12.55 -0.11
N VAL A 46 -5.20 12.62 1.23
CA VAL A 46 -6.02 11.75 2.09
C VAL A 46 -7.51 11.92 1.78
N GLY A 47 -7.99 13.15 1.61
CA GLY A 47 -9.37 13.45 1.24
C GLY A 47 -9.81 12.89 -0.13
N ARG A 48 -8.86 12.46 -0.98
CA ARG A 48 -9.11 11.86 -2.30
C ARG A 48 -8.98 10.34 -2.31
N ILE A 49 -8.65 9.72 -1.18
CA ILE A 49 -8.59 8.26 -1.06
C ILE A 49 -9.99 7.67 -1.19
N ASN A 50 -10.17 6.75 -2.13
CA ASN A 50 -11.39 5.98 -2.27
C ASN A 50 -11.38 4.80 -1.27
N LEU A 51 -12.04 4.98 -0.13
CA LEU A 51 -12.08 3.98 0.96
C LEU A 51 -12.57 2.59 0.52
N PRO A 52 -13.67 2.44 -0.25
CA PRO A 52 -14.07 1.14 -0.78
C PRO A 52 -12.99 0.42 -1.59
N ILE A 53 -12.25 1.15 -2.43
CA ILE A 53 -11.16 0.56 -3.23
C ILE A 53 -9.96 0.24 -2.35
N LEU A 54 -9.60 1.09 -1.40
CA LEU A 54 -8.54 0.81 -0.44
C LEU A 54 -8.83 -0.45 0.38
N LYS A 55 -10.07 -0.64 0.83
CA LYS A 55 -10.50 -1.88 1.51
C LYS A 55 -10.33 -3.12 0.62
N LYS A 56 -10.73 -3.04 -0.65
CA LYS A 56 -10.55 -4.14 -1.61
C LYS A 56 -9.07 -4.45 -1.85
N LEU A 57 -8.24 -3.42 -1.95
CA LEU A 57 -6.79 -3.58 -2.10
C LEU A 57 -6.18 -4.29 -0.88
N ILE A 58 -6.54 -3.89 0.34
CA ILE A 58 -6.04 -4.53 1.57
C ILE A 58 -6.42 -6.02 1.59
N TYR A 59 -7.68 -6.34 1.29
CA TYR A 59 -8.15 -7.72 1.17
C TYR A 59 -7.35 -8.51 0.13
N TYR A 60 -7.16 -7.94 -1.07
CA TYR A 60 -6.36 -8.58 -2.11
C TYR A 60 -4.92 -8.85 -1.64
N VAL A 61 -4.28 -7.87 -1.01
CA VAL A 61 -2.88 -7.96 -0.57
C VAL A 61 -2.70 -9.02 0.51
N GLN A 62 -3.62 -9.11 1.47
CA GLN A 62 -3.44 -10.02 2.60
C GLN A 62 -4.00 -11.43 2.34
N ASP A 63 -5.03 -11.59 1.50
CA ASP A 63 -5.76 -12.86 1.34
C ASP A 63 -5.66 -13.48 -0.07
N ALA A 64 -5.31 -12.70 -1.10
CA ALA A 64 -5.38 -13.16 -2.50
C ALA A 64 -4.08 -12.98 -3.31
N LEU A 65 -3.04 -12.35 -2.77
CA LEU A 65 -1.77 -12.21 -3.46
C LEU A 65 -1.14 -13.60 -3.75
N PRO A 66 -0.75 -13.88 -5.01
CA PRO A 66 -0.16 -15.17 -5.37
C PRO A 66 1.31 -15.32 -4.93
N ILE A 67 1.86 -14.31 -4.25
CA ILE A 67 3.23 -14.29 -3.71
C ILE A 67 3.19 -13.91 -2.24
N ARG A 68 4.02 -14.59 -1.44
CA ARG A 68 4.21 -14.26 -0.04
C ARG A 68 4.81 -12.87 0.14
N LEU A 69 4.04 -11.96 0.73
CA LEU A 69 4.56 -10.67 1.18
C LEU A 69 5.49 -10.87 2.38
N LYS A 70 6.69 -10.28 2.31
CA LYS A 70 7.75 -10.39 3.32
C LYS A 70 7.86 -9.14 4.19
N GLY A 71 7.37 -8.01 3.71
CA GLY A 71 7.36 -6.76 4.43
C GLY A 71 6.73 -5.65 3.60
N ILE A 72 6.24 -4.64 4.31
CA ILE A 72 5.87 -3.33 3.76
C ILE A 72 6.82 -2.34 4.41
N HIS A 73 7.31 -1.35 3.67
CA HIS A 73 8.12 -0.25 4.18
C HIS A 73 7.52 1.06 3.71
N ILE A 74 7.26 1.98 4.64
CA ILE A 74 6.79 3.33 4.31
C ILE A 74 7.92 4.28 4.68
N ILE A 75 8.45 4.99 3.69
CA ILE A 75 9.61 5.87 3.85
C ILE A 75 9.22 7.34 3.64
N ASN A 76 10.02 8.25 4.20
CA ASN A 76 9.76 9.71 4.17
C ASN A 76 8.40 10.08 4.78
N THR A 77 8.08 9.45 5.90
CA THR A 77 6.79 9.60 6.59
C THR A 77 6.59 11.00 7.16
N SER A 78 5.32 11.37 7.32
CA SER A 78 4.87 12.55 8.07
C SER A 78 3.71 12.13 8.98
N PRO A 79 3.23 12.97 9.92
CA PRO A 79 2.10 12.62 10.78
C PRO A 79 0.83 12.20 10.03
N ILE A 80 0.71 12.58 8.76
CA ILE A 80 -0.42 12.21 7.90
C ILE A 80 -0.49 10.70 7.66
N VAL A 81 0.65 9.99 7.72
CA VAL A 81 0.67 8.53 7.57
C VAL A 81 -0.07 7.85 8.70
N GLU A 82 -0.05 8.40 9.92
CA GLU A 82 -0.81 7.86 11.04
C GLU A 82 -2.33 7.96 10.79
N VAL A 83 -2.78 9.03 10.14
CA VAL A 83 -4.19 9.17 9.71
C VAL A 83 -4.56 8.07 8.73
N ILE A 84 -3.72 7.84 7.72
CA ILE A 84 -3.94 6.77 6.74
C ILE A 84 -3.90 5.40 7.43
N TYR A 85 -2.94 5.16 8.33
CA TYR A 85 -2.83 3.93 9.11
C TYR A 85 -4.12 3.65 9.90
N ASN A 86 -4.63 4.65 10.61
CA ASN A 86 -5.87 4.52 11.37
C ASN A 86 -7.10 4.28 10.48
N MET A 87 -7.11 4.77 9.24
CA MET A 87 -8.16 4.45 8.25
C MET A 87 -8.09 2.99 7.78
N VAL A 88 -6.90 2.41 7.65
CA VAL A 88 -6.72 1.04 7.12
C VAL A 88 -6.74 -0.03 8.21
N LYS A 89 -6.30 0.31 9.43
CA LYS A 89 -6.17 -0.61 10.57
C LYS A 89 -7.40 -1.49 10.81
N PRO A 90 -8.65 -1.01 10.70
CA PRO A 90 -9.84 -1.85 10.88
C PRO A 90 -10.00 -2.98 9.86
N PHE A 91 -9.28 -2.94 8.74
CA PHE A 91 -9.37 -3.91 7.64
C PHE A 91 -8.18 -4.87 7.56
N ILE A 92 -7.13 -4.63 8.36
CA ILE A 92 -5.86 -5.37 8.34
C ILE A 92 -5.96 -6.52 9.35
N SER A 93 -5.61 -7.74 8.94
CA SER A 93 -5.54 -8.89 9.86
C SER A 93 -4.39 -8.73 10.87
N ALA A 94 -4.50 -9.36 12.04
CA ALA A 94 -3.44 -9.29 13.06
C ALA A 94 -2.07 -9.80 12.54
N GLU A 95 -2.07 -10.81 11.66
CA GLU A 95 -0.86 -11.29 11.00
C GLU A 95 -0.27 -10.22 10.06
N PHE A 96 -1.13 -9.53 9.31
CA PHE A 96 -0.74 -8.49 8.37
C PHE A 96 -0.25 -7.21 9.07
N ILE A 97 -0.82 -6.85 10.23
CA ILE A 97 -0.34 -5.74 11.08
C ILE A 97 1.15 -5.92 11.40
N ASN A 98 1.60 -7.11 11.77
CA ASN A 98 2.99 -7.36 12.12
C ASN A 98 3.98 -7.14 10.95
N LEU A 99 3.52 -7.30 9.70
CA LEU A 99 4.31 -7.00 8.51
C LEU A 99 4.39 -5.50 8.24
N VAL A 100 3.35 -4.76 8.61
CA VAL A 100 3.24 -3.29 8.48
C VAL A 100 3.96 -2.58 9.63
N GLU A 101 3.94 -3.07 10.87
CA GLU A 101 4.57 -2.39 12.01
C GLU A 101 6.11 -2.47 11.98
N LYS A 102 6.66 -3.53 11.36
CA LYS A 102 8.10 -3.60 11.03
C LYS A 102 8.52 -2.55 9.98
N ALA A 103 7.59 -1.98 9.22
CA ALA A 103 7.81 -0.88 8.29
C ALA A 103 8.25 0.41 9.00
N PHE A 104 7.58 0.70 10.12
CA PHE A 104 7.67 1.97 10.83
C PHE A 104 8.83 2.03 11.82
N SER A 105 9.44 0.88 12.15
CA SER A 105 10.42 0.73 13.23
C SER A 105 11.88 0.59 12.76
N THR A 106 12.18 0.85 11.47
CA THR A 106 13.54 0.73 10.91
C THR A 106 14.19 2.07 10.55
N PHE A 107 13.71 3.21 11.09
CA PHE A 107 14.42 4.50 11.01
C PHE A 107 14.31 5.26 12.33
#